data_AF-A0A5R8Y4N0-F1
#
_entry.id   AF-A0A5R8Y4N0-F1
#
_cell.length_a   1.000
_cell.length_b   1.000
_cell.length_c   1.000
_cell.angle_alpha   90.00
_cell.angle_beta   90.00
_cell.angle_gamma   90.00
#
_symmetry.space_group_name_H-M   'P 1'
#
loop_
_entity.id
_entity.type
_entity.pdbx_description
1 polymer ?
#
loop_
_entity_poly.entity_id
_entity_poly.type
_entity_poly.pdbx_seq_one_letter_code
_entity_poly.pdbx_strand_id
1 'polypeptide(L)'
;MSSLTEKITGSLGTLFNLWQSGNGLTAQQEDEAIKKAHDRSAELDKIEGLESSASKIDETISRNQKFPVSKDISSSEIEISNYGARKNIWKYTEDIHNSIYVAVSLTKEADNIEIGGIKLTKVSTTSFNGALVVAGSNVPLVAGERYLMSFYSFAGKESFFGYQRRVVATYSYGHGARLHTNEIRRHWILIEALSSDSIDNIIDPTIALGSGEASSFTWYKPDHNPREVYIGGFQLEKIEDSTYTDGIAMIGDSTMAGASDQRDLPTNLEVSRWLEAELRTNVFNRAVGGQRLDTMDARWETDITPLKVNSKYVIIQGGLNDIAQGRTLAEMQTSLNSMNTKALNDGFIPVFFTVTPFDNAHNDAEKEALRTDYNAWLKENFENVIDIASIVADPYDESRLNAYNDMNGDGVHYTQEGSRLIGLEVAKWSGWDFIKPSPYQKIEANTWNNGGGLTEGMGIELKGSFDTSTATTEQTAQRVLALETILRDSGLID
;
A
#
# COMPACT_ATOMS: atom_id res chain seq x y z
N MET A 1 26.94 14.96 23.27
CA MET A 1 27.96 15.79 23.95
C MET A 1 27.35 16.75 24.97
N SER A 2 26.73 17.87 24.58
CA SER A 2 26.24 18.91 25.54
C SER A 2 25.38 18.39 26.70
N SER A 3 24.36 17.55 26.45
CA SER A 3 23.50 17.03 27.53
C SER A 3 24.18 15.97 28.42
N LEU A 4 25.24 15.32 27.94
CA LEU A 4 26.00 14.34 28.71
C LEU A 4 27.02 15.06 29.61
N THR A 5 27.67 16.09 29.08
CA THR A 5 28.51 17.02 29.85
C THR A 5 27.70 17.63 30.99
N GLU A 6 26.50 18.16 30.72
CA GLU A 6 25.62 18.75 31.74
C GLU A 6 25.23 17.76 32.85
N LYS A 7 24.96 16.49 32.51
CA LYS A 7 24.67 15.42 33.49
C LYS A 7 25.89 15.05 34.35
N ILE A 8 27.09 15.03 33.77
CA ILE A 8 28.34 14.76 34.50
C ILE A 8 28.64 15.92 35.44
N THR A 9 28.56 17.17 34.96
CA THR A 9 28.78 18.37 35.77
C THR A 9 27.75 18.48 36.90
N GLY A 10 26.48 18.13 36.66
CA GLY A 10 25.45 18.10 37.70
C GLY A 10 25.69 17.05 38.78
N SER A 11 26.14 15.85 38.42
CA SER A 11 26.47 14.80 39.39
C SER A 11 27.74 15.12 40.19
N LEU A 12 28.76 15.69 39.57
CA LEU A 12 29.97 16.15 40.26
C LEU A 12 29.68 17.36 41.17
N GLY A 13 28.82 18.28 40.74
CA GLY A 13 28.39 19.43 41.55
C GLY A 13 27.63 19.00 42.82
N THR A 14 26.83 17.93 42.72
CA THR A 14 26.12 17.36 43.88
C THR A 14 27.10 16.75 44.90
N LEU A 15 28.12 16.04 44.41
CA LEU A 15 29.19 15.46 45.26
C LEU A 15 30.04 16.54 45.93
N PHE A 16 30.38 17.60 45.20
CA PHE A 16 31.16 18.73 45.72
C PHE A 16 30.41 19.49 46.83
N ASN A 17 29.10 19.71 46.65
CA ASN A 17 28.26 20.37 47.66
C ASN A 17 28.07 19.53 48.93
N LEU A 18 27.96 18.20 48.79
CA LEU A 18 27.90 17.29 49.93
C LEU A 18 29.21 17.28 50.72
N TRP A 19 30.35 17.25 50.03
CA TRP A 19 31.68 17.34 50.67
C TRP A 19 31.90 18.66 51.41
N GLN A 20 31.49 19.80 50.83
CA GLN A 20 31.60 21.10 51.51
C GLN A 20 30.69 21.24 52.74
N SER A 21 29.60 20.47 52.83
CA SER A 21 28.63 20.55 53.93
C SER A 21 29.10 19.91 55.25
N GLY A 22 30.28 19.29 55.28
CA GLY A 22 30.84 18.63 56.47
C GLY A 22 30.15 17.32 56.86
N ASN A 23 29.10 16.92 56.14
CA ASN A 23 28.50 15.60 56.23
C ASN A 23 29.30 14.64 55.35
N GLY A 24 30.27 13.94 55.93
CA GLY A 24 31.04 12.92 55.22
C GLY A 24 30.10 11.90 54.55
N LEU A 25 30.41 11.52 53.31
CA LEU A 25 29.71 10.44 52.63
C LEU A 25 29.99 9.14 53.38
N THR A 26 28.98 8.26 53.41
CA THR A 26 29.25 6.87 53.79
C THR A 26 30.06 6.20 52.68
N ALA A 27 30.91 5.22 53.03
CA ALA A 27 31.71 4.48 52.04
C ALA A 27 30.86 3.90 50.89
N GLN A 28 29.61 3.51 51.17
CA GLN A 28 28.67 3.03 50.16
C GLN A 28 28.26 4.14 49.16
N GLN A 29 28.08 5.37 49.62
CA GLN A 29 27.73 6.49 48.75
C GLN A 29 28.91 6.95 47.89
N GLU A 30 30.14 6.83 48.40
CA GLU A 30 31.36 7.06 47.61
C GLU A 30 31.52 6.02 46.51
N ASP A 31 31.34 4.73 46.82
CA ASP A 31 31.42 3.65 45.84
C ASP A 31 30.35 3.76 44.74
N GLU A 32 29.10 4.08 45.10
CA GLU A 32 28.03 4.29 44.11
C GLU A 32 28.30 5.49 43.20
N ALA A 33 28.88 6.57 43.75
CA ALA A 33 29.25 7.76 42.99
C ALA A 33 30.40 7.48 42.00
N ILE A 34 31.44 6.75 42.46
CA ILE A 34 32.57 6.34 41.62
C ILE A 34 32.09 5.43 40.49
N LYS A 35 31.22 4.45 40.80
CA LYS A 35 30.66 3.55 39.79
C LYS A 35 29.87 4.31 38.72
N LYS A 36 28.98 5.24 39.12
CA LYS A 36 28.21 6.07 38.18
C LYS A 36 29.10 6.98 37.32
N ALA A 37 30.21 7.49 37.86
CA ALA A 37 31.17 8.28 37.09
C ALA A 37 31.92 7.42 36.08
N HIS A 38 32.33 6.20 36.46
CA HIS A 38 33.02 5.25 35.58
C HIS A 38 32.11 4.77 34.43
N ASP A 39 30.85 4.42 34.73
CA ASP A 39 29.87 4.01 33.72
C ASP A 39 29.61 5.12 32.68
N ARG A 40 29.58 6.38 33.12
CA ARG A 40 29.40 7.55 32.24
C ARG A 40 30.67 7.91 31.45
N SER A 41 31.86 7.66 32.00
CA SER A 41 33.13 7.81 31.27
C SER A 41 33.22 6.80 30.12
N ALA A 42 32.81 5.56 30.35
CA ALA A 42 32.76 4.54 29.29
C ALA A 42 31.76 4.88 28.18
N GLU A 43 30.69 5.63 28.51
CA GLU A 43 29.73 6.15 27.53
C GLU A 43 30.33 7.30 26.69
N LEU A 44 31.21 8.12 27.27
CA LEU A 44 31.97 9.16 26.55
C LEU A 44 32.99 8.57 25.59
N ASP A 45 33.76 7.56 26.02
CA ASP A 45 34.77 6.90 25.16
C ASP A 45 34.13 6.26 23.91
N LYS A 46 32.90 5.75 24.03
CA LYS A 46 32.12 5.25 22.88
C LYS A 46 31.73 6.37 21.91
N ILE A 47 31.44 7.56 22.41
CA ILE A 47 31.07 8.72 21.58
C ILE A 47 32.30 9.28 20.86
N GLU A 48 33.44 9.40 21.53
CA GLU A 48 34.70 9.84 20.91
C GLU A 48 35.17 8.86 19.81
N GLY A 49 34.96 7.55 20.01
CA GLY A 49 35.22 6.53 18.99
C GLY A 49 34.36 6.70 17.72
N LEU A 50 33.13 7.19 17.86
CA LEU A 50 32.24 7.47 16.73
C LEU A 50 32.66 8.76 15.98
N GLU A 51 33.11 9.79 16.70
CA GLU A 51 33.63 11.02 16.08
C GLU A 51 34.95 10.77 15.30
N SER A 52 35.84 9.93 15.84
CA SER A 52 37.04 9.47 15.13
C SER A 52 36.71 8.71 13.83
N SER A 53 35.63 7.92 13.84
CA SER A 53 35.17 7.19 12.67
C SER A 53 34.54 8.11 11.62
N ALA A 54 33.80 9.13 12.04
CA ALA A 54 33.25 10.15 11.14
C ALA A 54 34.36 10.99 10.47
N SER A 55 35.40 11.37 11.22
CA SER A 55 36.55 12.11 10.66
C SER A 55 37.32 11.30 9.60
N LYS A 56 37.39 9.97 9.72
CA LYS A 56 38.02 9.09 8.71
C LYS A 56 37.19 8.94 7.43
N ILE A 57 35.86 9.06 7.55
CA ILE A 57 34.95 9.06 6.41
C ILE A 57 35.12 10.35 5.60
N ASP A 58 35.24 11.51 6.25
CA ASP A 58 35.50 12.79 5.58
C ASP A 58 36.86 12.83 4.86
N GLU A 59 37.89 12.21 5.44
CA GLU A 59 39.23 12.13 4.83
C GLU A 59 39.27 11.19 3.60
N THR A 60 38.37 10.20 3.55
CA THR A 60 38.25 9.28 2.43
C THR A 60 37.48 9.93 1.27
N ILE A 61 36.50 10.78 1.56
CA ILE A 61 35.75 11.54 0.56
C ILE A 61 36.63 12.62 -0.09
N SER A 62 37.55 13.24 0.67
CA SER A 62 38.43 14.29 0.12
C SER A 62 39.53 13.77 -0.82
N ARG A 63 39.88 12.47 -0.78
CA ARG A 63 40.95 11.89 -1.62
C ARG A 63 40.49 11.47 -3.02
N ASN A 64 39.19 11.31 -3.26
CA ASN A 64 38.65 10.80 -4.52
C ASN A 64 38.25 11.87 -5.55
N GLN A 65 38.53 13.16 -5.32
CA GLN A 65 38.29 14.23 -6.30
C GLN A 65 39.58 14.76 -6.95
N LYS A 66 40.16 14.03 -7.90
CA LYS A 66 41.13 14.58 -8.87
C LYS A 66 41.05 13.85 -10.21
N PHE A 67 40.27 14.35 -11.17
CA PHE A 67 40.51 14.39 -12.64
C PHE A 67 39.45 15.32 -13.31
N PRO A 68 39.69 15.89 -14.51
CA PRO A 68 39.40 17.31 -14.79
C PRO A 68 38.10 17.59 -15.57
N VAL A 69 37.77 18.88 -15.50
CA VAL A 69 36.57 19.63 -15.89
C VAL A 69 36.31 19.75 -17.40
N SER A 70 35.06 19.55 -17.81
CA SER A 70 34.17 20.52 -18.51
C SER A 70 32.78 19.86 -18.60
N LYS A 71 31.63 20.49 -18.35
CA LYS A 71 31.15 21.83 -18.68
C LYS A 71 29.90 22.14 -17.81
N ASP A 72 29.68 23.41 -17.54
CA ASP A 72 28.67 24.05 -16.67
C ASP A 72 27.30 23.37 -16.55
N ILE A 73 26.90 23.04 -15.31
CA ILE A 73 25.52 23.16 -14.82
C ILE A 73 25.57 23.68 -13.38
N SER A 74 24.79 24.73 -13.14
CA SER A 74 24.67 25.46 -11.89
C SER A 74 24.02 24.68 -10.76
N SER A 75 24.57 24.87 -9.55
CA SER A 75 24.00 24.71 -8.22
C SER A 75 22.65 23.98 -8.11
N SER A 76 22.70 22.71 -7.75
CA SER A 76 21.65 22.05 -6.96
C SER A 76 22.28 21.38 -5.74
N GLU A 77 21.57 21.49 -4.63
CA GLU A 77 21.97 21.13 -3.27
C GLU A 77 22.34 19.64 -3.15
N ILE A 78 23.49 19.39 -2.55
CA ILE A 78 23.92 18.07 -2.10
C ILE A 78 23.27 17.84 -0.73
N GLU A 79 22.16 17.10 -0.69
CA GLU A 79 21.64 16.53 0.55
C GLU A 79 22.48 15.32 0.98
N ILE A 80 23.11 15.46 2.14
CA ILE A 80 23.73 14.36 2.88
C ILE A 80 22.60 13.51 3.46
N SER A 81 22.63 12.20 3.17
CA SER A 81 21.64 11.21 3.57
C SER A 81 21.55 11.05 5.09
N ASN A 82 20.51 11.60 5.70
CA ASN A 82 20.03 11.19 7.01
C ASN A 82 18.98 10.08 6.84
N TYR A 83 19.35 8.86 7.25
CA TYR A 83 18.40 7.79 7.58
C TYR A 83 17.39 8.35 8.61
N GLY A 84 16.11 8.48 8.24
CA GLY A 84 15.04 8.91 9.15
C GLY A 84 14.12 10.05 8.67
N ALA A 85 14.34 10.63 7.48
CA ALA A 85 13.39 11.57 6.90
C ALA A 85 12.33 10.84 6.07
N ARG A 86 11.05 11.06 6.38
CA ARG A 86 9.88 10.63 5.61
C ARG A 86 10.03 11.05 4.14
N LYS A 87 10.57 10.17 3.30
CA LYS A 87 10.46 10.34 1.85
C LYS A 87 8.99 10.19 1.47
N ASN A 88 8.39 11.31 1.08
CA ASN A 88 7.05 11.38 0.52
C ASN A 88 6.90 10.38 -0.64
N ILE A 89 6.07 9.36 -0.44
CA ILE A 89 5.79 8.27 -1.39
C ILE A 89 4.69 8.68 -2.39
N TRP A 90 4.29 9.96 -2.39
CA TRP A 90 3.06 10.45 -3.03
C TRP A 90 3.14 10.80 -4.53
N LYS A 91 4.02 10.19 -5.31
CA LYS A 91 4.05 10.43 -6.77
C LYS A 91 2.94 9.71 -7.56
N TYR A 92 1.98 9.06 -6.90
CA TYR A 92 0.87 8.35 -7.55
C TYR A 92 -0.52 8.73 -7.02
N THR A 93 -0.62 9.82 -6.28
CA THR A 93 -1.91 10.48 -6.00
C THR A 93 -2.10 11.60 -7.02
N GLU A 94 -3.31 11.74 -7.57
CA GLU A 94 -3.78 13.06 -7.99
C GLU A 94 -3.41 14.03 -6.87
N ASP A 95 -2.57 15.01 -7.17
CA ASP A 95 -2.31 16.08 -6.22
C ASP A 95 -3.59 16.87 -6.09
N ILE A 96 -4.40 16.54 -5.09
CA ILE A 96 -5.62 17.28 -4.74
C ILE A 96 -5.31 18.68 -4.20
N HIS A 97 -4.03 19.04 -4.09
CA HIS A 97 -3.53 20.38 -3.83
C HIS A 97 -2.95 21.06 -5.09
N ASN A 98 -3.00 20.40 -6.25
CA ASN A 98 -2.69 21.03 -7.54
C ASN A 98 -3.61 22.23 -7.72
N SER A 99 -3.14 23.32 -8.34
CA SER A 99 -3.87 24.57 -8.58
C SER A 99 -5.30 24.46 -9.15
N ILE A 100 -5.67 23.33 -9.76
CA ILE A 100 -7.05 23.00 -10.18
C ILE A 100 -7.97 22.64 -9.00
N TYR A 101 -7.41 22.11 -7.91
CA TYR A 101 -8.04 21.75 -6.65
C TYR A 101 -7.52 22.68 -5.55
N VAL A 102 -8.30 23.73 -5.26
CA VAL A 102 -7.93 24.80 -4.31
C VAL A 102 -7.51 24.21 -2.94
N ALA A 103 -6.43 24.72 -2.34
CA ALA A 103 -6.04 24.38 -0.97
C ALA A 103 -7.15 24.83 0.01
N VAL A 104 -7.86 23.88 0.63
CA VAL A 104 -9.05 24.17 1.45
C VAL A 104 -8.78 23.97 2.94
N SER A 105 -9.24 24.94 3.73
CA SER A 105 -9.43 24.82 5.18
C SER A 105 -10.66 23.96 5.47
N LEU A 106 -10.51 22.90 6.26
CA LEU A 106 -11.60 21.98 6.62
C LEU A 106 -12.78 22.75 7.25
N THR A 107 -13.86 22.95 6.49
CA THR A 107 -15.10 23.53 7.02
C THR A 107 -16.00 22.38 7.43
N LYS A 108 -16.05 22.08 8.74
CA LYS A 108 -16.91 21.03 9.28
C LYS A 108 -18.35 21.55 9.37
N GLU A 109 -19.18 21.20 8.41
CA GLU A 109 -20.63 21.11 8.68
C GLU A 109 -20.87 19.83 9.49
N ALA A 110 -21.90 19.76 10.33
CA ALA A 110 -22.02 18.75 11.39
C ALA A 110 -21.69 17.29 10.97
N ASP A 111 -21.94 16.93 9.71
CA ASP A 111 -21.64 15.61 9.12
C ASP A 111 -20.91 15.65 7.76
N ASN A 112 -20.39 16.80 7.31
CA ASN A 112 -19.65 16.91 6.04
C ASN A 112 -18.29 17.57 6.24
N ILE A 113 -17.32 17.15 5.42
CA ILE A 113 -16.06 17.86 5.21
C ILE A 113 -15.90 18.11 3.70
N GLU A 114 -15.31 19.23 3.33
CA GLU A 114 -14.96 19.52 1.94
C GLU A 114 -13.45 19.70 1.83
N ILE A 115 -12.84 19.00 0.87
CA ILE A 115 -11.39 19.05 0.65
C ILE A 115 -11.14 19.00 -0.85
N GLY A 116 -10.34 19.94 -1.37
CA GLY A 116 -10.06 20.03 -2.81
C GLY A 116 -11.32 20.15 -3.68
N GLY A 117 -12.41 20.74 -3.16
CA GLY A 117 -13.69 20.84 -3.85
C GLY A 117 -14.52 19.54 -3.90
N ILE A 118 -14.06 18.48 -3.22
CA ILE A 118 -14.76 17.20 -3.06
C ILE A 118 -15.47 17.22 -1.71
N LYS A 119 -16.79 17.11 -1.73
CA LYS A 119 -17.60 16.96 -0.52
C LYS A 119 -17.59 15.51 -0.06
N LEU A 120 -17.09 15.27 1.15
CA LEU A 120 -17.11 13.98 1.83
C LEU A 120 -18.15 14.03 2.97
N THR A 121 -19.03 13.04 3.00
CA THR A 121 -20.08 12.88 4.01
C THR A 121 -19.65 11.83 5.02
N LYS A 122 -19.90 12.10 6.29
CA LYS A 122 -19.65 11.14 7.37
C LYS A 122 -20.51 9.90 7.20
N VAL A 123 -19.90 8.73 7.26
CA VAL A 123 -20.61 7.44 7.21
C VAL A 123 -21.27 7.20 8.58
N SER A 124 -22.60 7.13 8.60
CA SER A 124 -23.33 6.66 9.79
C SER A 124 -23.30 5.13 9.87
N THR A 125 -23.42 4.59 11.08
CA THR A 125 -23.11 3.19 11.42
C THR A 125 -24.00 2.12 10.78
N THR A 126 -24.96 2.44 9.92
CA THR A 126 -26.00 1.47 9.49
C THR A 126 -26.19 1.28 7.99
N SER A 127 -25.65 2.12 7.08
CA SER A 127 -26.11 2.01 5.69
C SER A 127 -25.25 2.70 4.63
N PHE A 128 -23.93 2.47 4.60
CA PHE A 128 -23.19 2.88 3.42
C PHE A 128 -23.74 2.21 2.14
N ASN A 129 -24.25 0.98 2.26
CA ASN A 129 -24.96 0.26 1.20
C ASN A 129 -26.14 1.05 0.63
N GLY A 130 -26.93 1.70 1.49
CA GLY A 130 -28.10 2.46 1.07
C GLY A 130 -27.74 3.70 0.28
N ALA A 131 -26.66 4.39 0.64
CA ALA A 131 -26.23 5.62 -0.03
C ALA A 131 -25.80 5.36 -1.50
N LEU A 132 -25.18 4.21 -1.77
CA LEU A 132 -24.72 3.86 -3.12
C LEU A 132 -25.81 3.21 -3.99
N VAL A 133 -26.71 2.43 -3.41
CA VAL A 133 -27.89 1.93 -4.16
C VAL A 133 -28.74 3.11 -4.67
N VAL A 134 -28.87 4.17 -3.87
CA VAL A 134 -29.58 5.40 -4.27
C VAL A 134 -28.79 6.23 -5.29
N ALA A 135 -27.46 6.25 -5.22
CA ALA A 135 -26.63 6.92 -6.23
C ALA A 135 -26.61 6.14 -7.57
N GLY A 136 -26.60 4.81 -7.50
CA GLY A 136 -26.54 3.89 -8.64
C GLY A 136 -27.83 3.81 -9.46
N SER A 137 -28.99 4.09 -8.87
CA SER A 137 -30.29 4.01 -9.57
C SER A 137 -30.46 5.00 -10.72
N ASN A 138 -29.52 5.93 -10.92
CA ASN A 138 -29.51 6.90 -12.02
C ASN A 138 -28.25 6.80 -12.90
N VAL A 139 -27.42 5.78 -12.70
CA VAL A 139 -26.21 5.59 -13.52
C VAL A 139 -26.60 4.72 -14.72
N PRO A 140 -26.29 5.13 -15.97
CA PRO A 140 -26.64 4.37 -17.16
C PRO A 140 -25.72 3.15 -17.32
N LEU A 141 -25.88 2.18 -16.43
CA LEU A 141 -25.20 0.89 -16.50
C LEU A 141 -25.74 0.09 -17.69
N VAL A 142 -24.85 -0.59 -18.39
CA VAL A 142 -25.18 -1.49 -19.50
C VAL A 142 -24.85 -2.91 -19.06
N ALA A 143 -25.86 -3.78 -19.03
CA ALA A 143 -25.68 -5.16 -18.57
C ALA A 143 -24.55 -5.88 -19.32
N GLY A 144 -23.68 -6.57 -18.57
CA GLY A 144 -22.50 -7.27 -19.06
C GLY A 144 -21.26 -6.39 -19.27
N GLU A 145 -21.37 -5.08 -19.07
CA GLU A 145 -20.22 -4.17 -19.17
C GLU A 145 -19.52 -4.02 -17.82
N ARG A 146 -18.19 -3.89 -17.88
CA ARG A 146 -17.34 -3.68 -16.71
C ARG A 146 -17.08 -2.21 -16.46
N TYR A 147 -16.99 -1.87 -15.18
CA TYR A 147 -16.73 -0.52 -14.75
C TYR A 147 -15.72 -0.49 -13.60
N LEU A 148 -14.94 0.58 -13.58
CA LEU A 148 -14.17 0.98 -12.42
C LEU A 148 -14.99 1.99 -11.63
N MET A 149 -15.43 1.58 -10.44
CA MET A 149 -16.12 2.47 -9.51
C MET A 149 -15.13 3.00 -8.49
N SER A 150 -15.01 4.31 -8.36
CA SER A 150 -14.08 4.98 -7.46
C SER A 150 -14.75 6.01 -6.56
N PHE A 151 -14.13 6.27 -5.41
CA PHE A 151 -14.59 7.24 -4.42
C PHE A 151 -13.44 7.67 -3.53
N TYR A 152 -13.57 8.84 -2.93
CA TYR A 152 -12.64 9.35 -1.93
C TYR A 152 -13.11 9.01 -0.53
N SER A 153 -12.14 8.80 0.36
CA SER A 153 -12.37 8.62 1.77
C SER A 153 -11.38 9.42 2.61
N PHE A 154 -11.76 9.66 3.87
CA PHE A 154 -10.94 10.24 4.91
C PHE A 154 -11.36 9.65 6.25
N ALA A 155 -10.43 9.35 7.14
CA ALA A 155 -10.73 8.90 8.49
C ALA A 155 -9.90 9.64 9.54
N GLY A 156 -10.52 10.07 10.65
CA GLY A 156 -9.79 10.78 11.72
C GLY A 156 -8.64 9.96 12.34
N LYS A 157 -8.64 8.64 12.16
CA LYS A 157 -7.57 7.71 12.52
C LYS A 157 -7.40 6.67 11.45
N GLU A 158 -6.18 6.13 11.37
CA GLU A 158 -5.92 4.95 10.55
C GLU A 158 -6.87 3.82 10.94
N SER A 159 -7.61 3.33 9.96
CA SER A 159 -8.55 2.24 10.14
C SER A 159 -8.67 1.44 8.85
N PHE A 160 -8.72 0.12 9.01
CA PHE A 160 -9.12 -0.75 7.93
C PHE A 160 -10.64 -0.77 7.83
N PHE A 161 -11.15 -0.54 6.63
CA PHE A 161 -12.55 -0.72 6.33
C PHE A 161 -12.74 -2.11 5.77
N GLY A 162 -13.64 -2.84 6.44
CA GLY A 162 -13.98 -4.19 6.07
C GLY A 162 -15.01 -4.22 4.95
N TYR A 163 -14.61 -4.93 3.88
CA TYR A 163 -15.43 -5.76 3.00
C TYR A 163 -16.14 -5.08 1.84
N GLN A 164 -15.44 -4.82 0.75
CA GLN A 164 -16.18 -4.70 -0.50
C GLN A 164 -16.85 -6.03 -0.91
N ARG A 165 -16.39 -7.19 -0.44
CA ARG A 165 -16.98 -8.50 -0.77
C ARG A 165 -17.47 -9.21 0.50
N ARG A 166 -18.78 -9.52 0.60
CA ARG A 166 -19.38 -10.17 1.78
C ARG A 166 -18.99 -11.64 1.82
N VAL A 167 -17.98 -12.01 2.59
CA VAL A 167 -17.61 -13.39 2.93
C VAL A 167 -18.81 -14.10 3.59
N VAL A 168 -19.39 -15.11 2.93
CA VAL A 168 -20.62 -15.80 3.40
C VAL A 168 -20.29 -16.91 4.42
N ALA A 169 -19.03 -17.38 4.48
CA ALA A 169 -18.61 -18.43 5.40
C ALA A 169 -17.17 -18.25 5.93
N THR A 170 -16.89 -18.77 7.12
CA THR A 170 -15.52 -19.11 7.54
C THR A 170 -14.93 -19.99 6.43
N TYR A 171 -13.74 -19.66 5.91
CA TYR A 171 -13.12 -20.26 4.72
C TYR A 171 -13.63 -19.81 3.33
N SER A 172 -14.64 -18.92 3.24
CA SER A 172 -14.98 -18.36 1.93
C SER A 172 -13.99 -17.27 1.54
N TYR A 173 -13.59 -17.34 0.28
CA TYR A 173 -12.56 -16.54 -0.31
C TYR A 173 -12.97 -15.05 -0.34
N GLY A 174 -12.23 -14.15 0.30
CA GLY A 174 -12.63 -12.74 0.25
C GLY A 174 -11.78 -11.81 1.10
N HIS A 175 -10.83 -11.17 0.42
CA HIS A 175 -10.18 -9.94 0.86
C HIS A 175 -10.78 -8.74 0.13
N GLY A 176 -10.61 -7.56 0.71
CA GLY A 176 -11.31 -6.33 0.34
C GLY A 176 -10.93 -5.14 1.22
N ALA A 177 -9.73 -5.17 1.82
CA ALA A 177 -9.21 -4.12 2.69
C ALA A 177 -9.11 -2.82 1.94
N ARG A 178 -9.60 -1.75 2.56
CA ARG A 178 -9.16 -0.41 2.21
C ARG A 178 -8.61 0.23 3.47
N LEU A 179 -7.40 0.78 3.36
CA LEU A 179 -6.79 1.55 4.42
C LEU A 179 -7.29 2.99 4.32
N HIS A 180 -7.98 3.44 5.36
CA HIS A 180 -8.43 4.80 5.51
C HIS A 180 -7.50 5.48 6.49
N THR A 181 -6.96 6.62 6.12
CA THR A 181 -6.02 7.39 6.95
C THR A 181 -6.61 8.76 7.24
N ASN A 182 -5.90 9.54 8.05
CA ASN A 182 -6.14 10.98 8.24
C ASN A 182 -5.72 11.82 7.02
N GLU A 183 -5.63 11.19 5.86
CA GLU A 183 -5.36 11.79 4.57
C GLU A 183 -6.46 11.32 3.61
N ILE A 184 -6.74 12.12 2.59
CA ILE A 184 -7.69 11.68 1.59
C ILE A 184 -7.08 10.57 0.75
N ARG A 185 -7.82 9.48 0.62
CA ARG A 185 -7.48 8.37 -0.26
C ARG A 185 -8.58 8.14 -1.26
N ARG A 186 -8.21 8.04 -2.54
CA ARG A 186 -9.11 7.53 -3.57
C ARG A 186 -9.03 6.01 -3.57
N HIS A 187 -10.17 5.36 -3.45
CA HIS A 187 -10.33 3.92 -3.58
C HIS A 187 -11.08 3.61 -4.87
N TRP A 188 -10.89 2.40 -5.37
CA TRP A 188 -11.68 1.89 -6.49
C TRP A 188 -11.90 0.39 -6.39
N ILE A 189 -12.85 -0.09 -7.18
CA ILE A 189 -13.14 -1.49 -7.41
C ILE A 189 -13.59 -1.72 -8.85
N LEU A 190 -13.22 -2.88 -9.36
CA LEU A 190 -13.83 -3.50 -10.54
C LEU A 190 -15.22 -4.04 -10.19
N ILE A 191 -16.20 -3.67 -11.02
CA ILE A 191 -17.57 -4.17 -10.98
C ILE A 191 -18.05 -4.51 -12.40
N GLU A 192 -19.09 -5.33 -12.50
CA GLU A 192 -19.81 -5.57 -13.75
C GLU A 192 -21.29 -5.28 -13.55
N ALA A 193 -21.91 -4.62 -14.51
CA ALA A 193 -23.33 -4.35 -14.45
C ALA A 193 -24.13 -5.61 -14.76
N LEU A 194 -25.05 -6.01 -13.87
CA LEU A 194 -25.99 -7.09 -14.13
C LEU A 194 -27.24 -6.58 -14.87
N SER A 195 -27.59 -5.32 -14.63
CA SER A 195 -28.70 -4.59 -15.23
C SER A 195 -28.37 -3.09 -15.24
N SER A 196 -29.34 -2.26 -15.63
CA SER A 196 -29.21 -0.80 -15.55
C SER A 196 -29.15 -0.24 -14.12
N ASP A 197 -29.48 -1.06 -13.12
CA ASP A 197 -29.63 -0.66 -11.72
C ASP A 197 -28.98 -1.64 -10.73
N SER A 198 -28.29 -2.67 -11.23
CA SER A 198 -27.64 -3.70 -10.43
C SER A 198 -26.22 -3.94 -10.89
N ILE A 199 -25.34 -4.17 -9.93
CA ILE A 199 -23.92 -4.45 -10.14
C ILE A 199 -23.56 -5.76 -9.45
N ASP A 200 -22.66 -6.50 -10.07
CA ASP A 200 -21.89 -7.57 -9.47
C ASP A 200 -20.51 -7.02 -9.12
N ASN A 201 -20.05 -7.38 -7.94
CA ASN A 201 -18.72 -7.04 -7.46
C ASN A 201 -17.98 -8.25 -6.88
N ILE A 202 -18.51 -9.46 -7.13
CA ILE A 202 -18.06 -10.78 -6.70
C ILE A 202 -18.04 -10.96 -5.19
N ILE A 203 -18.57 -12.08 -4.73
CA ILE A 203 -18.40 -12.54 -3.34
C ILE A 203 -17.38 -13.66 -3.28
N ASP A 204 -17.41 -14.55 -4.26
CA ASP A 204 -16.49 -15.66 -4.40
C ASP A 204 -15.49 -15.37 -5.53
N PRO A 205 -14.23 -15.01 -5.25
CA PRO A 205 -13.19 -14.78 -6.26
C PRO A 205 -12.87 -16.00 -7.14
N THR A 206 -13.44 -17.18 -6.89
CA THR A 206 -13.35 -18.33 -7.80
C THR A 206 -14.41 -18.33 -8.90
N ILE A 207 -15.39 -17.41 -8.82
CA ILE A 207 -16.46 -17.25 -9.79
C ILE A 207 -16.21 -15.96 -10.59
N ALA A 208 -16.46 -16.01 -11.89
CA ALA A 208 -16.33 -14.84 -12.75
C ALA A 208 -17.26 -13.69 -12.31
N LEU A 209 -16.75 -12.46 -12.46
CA LEU A 209 -17.56 -11.25 -12.37
C LEU A 209 -18.72 -11.32 -13.37
N GLY A 210 -19.92 -10.93 -12.94
CA GLY A 210 -21.14 -10.98 -13.76
C GLY A 210 -21.95 -12.27 -13.66
N SER A 211 -21.50 -13.25 -12.86
CA SER A 211 -22.15 -14.56 -12.76
C SER A 211 -23.56 -14.54 -12.14
N GLY A 212 -23.99 -13.42 -11.57
CA GLY A 212 -25.35 -13.22 -11.07
C GLY A 212 -25.56 -13.68 -9.63
N GLU A 213 -24.50 -14.09 -8.92
CA GLU A 213 -24.54 -14.30 -7.47
C GLU A 213 -24.44 -12.97 -6.69
N ALA A 214 -25.21 -11.97 -7.10
CA ALA A 214 -25.26 -10.68 -6.41
C ALA A 214 -25.80 -10.89 -4.99
N SER A 215 -24.99 -10.57 -3.99
CA SER A 215 -25.49 -10.34 -2.62
C SER A 215 -25.49 -8.85 -2.31
N SER A 216 -26.15 -8.51 -1.21
CA SER A 216 -26.09 -7.18 -0.62
C SER A 216 -24.62 -6.78 -0.38
N PHE A 217 -24.09 -6.01 -1.32
CA PHE A 217 -22.79 -5.37 -1.23
C PHE A 217 -22.68 -4.65 0.11
N THR A 218 -21.64 -4.90 0.90
CA THR A 218 -21.46 -4.29 2.21
C THR A 218 -20.20 -3.48 2.28
N TRP A 219 -20.12 -2.38 1.54
CA TRP A 219 -18.92 -1.53 1.51
C TRP A 219 -18.32 -1.34 2.90
N TYR A 220 -19.16 -1.11 3.90
CA TYR A 220 -18.78 -0.89 5.28
C TYR A 220 -19.35 -1.91 6.24
N LYS A 221 -18.47 -2.60 6.97
CA LYS A 221 -18.86 -3.29 8.20
C LYS A 221 -18.17 -2.65 9.41
N PRO A 222 -18.92 -2.06 10.35
CA PRO A 222 -18.38 -1.29 11.48
C PRO A 222 -17.77 -2.14 12.60
N ASP A 223 -17.33 -3.36 12.32
CA ASP A 223 -16.83 -4.32 13.33
C ASP A 223 -15.64 -3.74 14.14
N HIS A 224 -15.01 -2.66 13.67
CA HIS A 224 -13.92 -1.95 14.34
C HIS A 224 -14.26 -0.46 14.55
N ASN A 225 -15.01 -0.18 15.63
CA ASN A 225 -15.24 1.12 16.29
C ASN A 225 -14.98 2.41 15.46
N PRO A 226 -15.83 2.73 14.48
CA PRO A 226 -15.48 3.72 13.48
C PRO A 226 -16.27 5.01 13.70
N ARG A 227 -15.73 5.94 14.48
CA ARG A 227 -16.49 7.16 14.80
C ARG A 227 -16.37 8.28 13.77
N GLU A 228 -15.45 8.18 12.80
CA GLU A 228 -15.07 9.31 11.94
C GLU A 228 -14.55 8.92 10.54
N VAL A 229 -15.27 8.06 9.81
CA VAL A 229 -15.01 7.85 8.37
C VAL A 229 -15.91 8.76 7.54
N TYR A 230 -15.32 9.44 6.56
CA TYR A 230 -15.98 10.32 5.60
C TYR A 230 -15.69 9.82 4.19
N ILE A 231 -16.68 9.93 3.31
CA ILE A 231 -16.57 9.43 1.92
C ILE A 231 -17.31 10.34 0.94
N GLY A 232 -16.89 10.37 -0.32
CA GLY A 232 -17.55 11.16 -1.36
C GLY A 232 -16.79 11.11 -2.68
N GLY A 233 -17.09 12.03 -3.60
CA GLY A 233 -16.42 12.11 -4.90
C GLY A 233 -16.51 10.81 -5.71
N PHE A 234 -17.71 10.26 -5.83
CA PHE A 234 -17.96 9.04 -6.59
C PHE A 234 -17.78 9.27 -8.09
N GLN A 235 -17.12 8.33 -8.75
CA GLN A 235 -16.93 8.32 -10.20
C GLN A 235 -17.01 6.89 -10.71
N LEU A 236 -17.69 6.71 -11.84
CA LEU A 236 -17.81 5.44 -12.54
C LEU A 236 -17.24 5.58 -13.94
N GLU A 237 -16.39 4.63 -14.33
CA GLU A 237 -15.71 4.63 -15.63
C GLU A 237 -15.89 3.28 -16.29
N LYS A 238 -16.35 3.26 -17.54
CA LYS A 238 -16.41 2.01 -18.30
C LYS A 238 -15.00 1.50 -18.55
N ILE A 239 -14.81 0.19 -18.42
CA ILE A 239 -13.59 -0.50 -18.83
C ILE A 239 -13.86 -1.11 -20.19
N GLU A 240 -13.09 -0.68 -21.20
CA GLU A 240 -13.26 -1.14 -22.58
C GLU A 240 -12.90 -2.62 -22.76
N ASP A 241 -11.96 -3.12 -21.95
CA ASP A 241 -11.61 -4.53 -21.92
C ASP A 241 -12.55 -5.29 -20.96
N SER A 242 -13.58 -5.92 -21.52
CA SER A 242 -14.52 -6.75 -20.78
C SER A 242 -13.90 -8.03 -20.20
N THR A 243 -12.62 -8.32 -20.48
CA THR A 243 -11.89 -9.44 -19.89
C THR A 243 -10.95 -9.01 -18.76
N TYR A 244 -10.83 -7.70 -18.50
CA TYR A 244 -9.93 -7.15 -17.50
C TYR A 244 -10.18 -7.69 -16.09
N THR A 245 -9.11 -8.07 -15.39
CA THR A 245 -9.11 -8.49 -13.99
C THR A 245 -8.06 -7.72 -13.19
N ASP A 246 -8.37 -7.44 -11.92
CA ASP A 246 -7.57 -6.56 -11.04
C ASP A 246 -7.29 -7.19 -9.68
N GLY A 247 -6.94 -8.48 -9.66
CA GLY A 247 -6.59 -9.21 -8.44
C GLY A 247 -5.18 -9.78 -8.43
N ILE A 248 -4.74 -10.18 -7.24
CA ILE A 248 -3.48 -10.87 -6.99
C ILE A 248 -3.78 -12.15 -6.22
N ALA A 249 -3.48 -13.31 -6.78
CA ALA A 249 -3.44 -14.56 -6.02
C ALA A 249 -2.12 -14.61 -5.23
N MET A 250 -2.11 -15.22 -4.04
CA MET A 250 -0.89 -15.39 -3.25
C MET A 250 -0.83 -16.81 -2.72
N ILE A 251 0.29 -17.50 -2.95
CA ILE A 251 0.59 -18.79 -2.34
C ILE A 251 1.87 -18.67 -1.51
N GLY A 252 1.85 -19.25 -0.31
CA GLY A 252 3.05 -19.34 0.51
C GLY A 252 2.91 -20.14 1.80
N ASP A 253 3.83 -19.90 2.73
CA ASP A 253 3.94 -20.60 4.01
C ASP A 253 3.42 -19.78 5.21
N SER A 254 3.79 -20.14 6.44
CA SER A 254 3.35 -19.46 7.66
C SER A 254 3.74 -17.98 7.71
N THR A 255 4.81 -17.58 7.02
CA THR A 255 5.23 -16.17 6.98
C THR A 255 4.27 -15.29 6.18
N MET A 256 3.53 -15.88 5.25
CA MET A 256 2.48 -15.20 4.48
C MET A 256 1.07 -15.49 5.03
N ALA A 257 0.86 -16.62 5.70
CA ALA A 257 -0.44 -17.04 6.25
C ALA A 257 -0.84 -16.32 7.55
N GLY A 258 0.09 -15.60 8.18
CA GLY A 258 -0.17 -14.92 9.45
C GLY A 258 -0.45 -15.89 10.60
N ALA A 259 -1.10 -15.37 11.65
CA ALA A 259 -1.19 -16.04 12.96
C ALA A 259 -2.28 -17.12 13.08
N SER A 260 -3.15 -17.32 12.08
CA SER A 260 -4.32 -18.21 12.22
C SER A 260 -4.39 -19.37 11.24
N ASP A 261 -3.50 -19.45 10.24
CA ASP A 261 -3.58 -20.37 9.09
C ASP A 261 -4.93 -20.35 8.34
N GLN A 262 -5.82 -19.42 8.71
CA GLN A 262 -7.14 -19.30 8.13
C GLN A 262 -7.03 -18.36 6.93
N ARG A 263 -7.22 -18.95 5.75
CA ARG A 263 -7.21 -18.28 4.46
C ARG A 263 -8.19 -17.11 4.46
N ASP A 264 -7.74 -16.00 3.90
CA ASP A 264 -8.51 -14.78 3.76
C ASP A 264 -9.15 -14.25 5.06
N LEU A 265 -8.51 -14.45 6.22
CA LEU A 265 -9.07 -13.91 7.45
C LEU A 265 -9.05 -12.38 7.46
N PRO A 266 -10.22 -11.74 7.63
CA PRO A 266 -10.28 -10.29 7.55
C PRO A 266 -9.64 -9.56 8.74
N THR A 267 -9.53 -10.24 9.88
CA THR A 267 -8.96 -9.72 11.12
C THR A 267 -7.44 -9.83 11.16
N ASN A 268 -6.83 -10.56 10.23
CA ASN A 268 -5.39 -10.72 10.18
C ASN A 268 -4.75 -9.58 9.39
N LEU A 269 -3.80 -8.89 10.02
CA LEU A 269 -2.99 -7.83 9.41
C LEU A 269 -1.74 -8.41 8.76
N GLU A 270 -1.95 -9.37 7.85
CA GLU A 270 -0.91 -10.04 7.06
C GLU A 270 -0.34 -9.14 5.95
N VAL A 271 0.75 -9.59 5.34
CA VAL A 271 1.36 -8.95 4.16
C VAL A 271 0.33 -8.68 3.06
N SER A 272 -0.51 -9.67 2.76
CA SER A 272 -1.59 -9.58 1.76
C SER A 272 -2.55 -8.42 2.04
N ARG A 273 -2.91 -8.20 3.31
CA ARG A 273 -3.83 -7.14 3.74
C ARG A 273 -3.26 -5.75 3.52
N TRP A 274 -1.99 -5.56 3.86
CA TRP A 274 -1.29 -4.29 3.67
C TRP A 274 -1.02 -4.01 2.20
N LEU A 275 -0.65 -5.03 1.43
CA LEU A 275 -0.47 -4.94 -0.01
C LEU A 275 -1.77 -4.54 -0.71
N GLU A 276 -2.87 -5.22 -0.40
CA GLU A 276 -4.21 -4.90 -0.90
C GLU A 276 -4.58 -3.45 -0.58
N ALA A 277 -4.39 -3.04 0.68
CA ALA A 277 -4.75 -1.70 1.13
C ALA A 277 -4.01 -0.60 0.35
N GLU A 278 -2.74 -0.82 0.03
CA GLU A 278 -1.92 0.17 -0.64
C GLU A 278 -2.14 0.17 -2.16
N LEU A 279 -2.21 -1.00 -2.79
CA LEU A 279 -2.47 -1.13 -4.22
C LEU A 279 -3.94 -0.89 -4.60
N ARG A 280 -4.86 -0.96 -3.63
CA ARG A 280 -6.33 -0.84 -3.83
C ARG A 280 -6.86 -1.89 -4.81
N THR A 281 -6.22 -3.06 -4.80
CA THR A 281 -6.51 -4.28 -5.58
C THR A 281 -6.78 -5.41 -4.61
N ASN A 282 -7.56 -6.41 -5.00
CA ASN A 282 -7.83 -7.54 -4.11
C ASN A 282 -6.63 -8.49 -4.09
N VAL A 283 -6.22 -8.94 -2.90
CA VAL A 283 -5.16 -9.96 -2.73
C VAL A 283 -5.76 -11.20 -2.07
N PHE A 284 -5.76 -12.34 -2.76
CA PHE A 284 -6.35 -13.59 -2.31
C PHE A 284 -5.27 -14.50 -1.71
N ASN A 285 -5.23 -14.58 -0.38
CA ASN A 285 -4.18 -15.28 0.34
C ASN A 285 -4.51 -16.76 0.49
N ARG A 286 -3.68 -17.61 -0.11
CA ARG A 286 -3.72 -19.08 -0.01
C ARG A 286 -2.51 -19.60 0.74
N ALA A 287 -1.79 -18.78 1.48
CA ALA A 287 -0.68 -19.28 2.29
C ALA A 287 -1.16 -20.23 3.39
N VAL A 288 -0.33 -21.22 3.73
CA VAL A 288 -0.63 -22.23 4.77
C VAL A 288 0.63 -22.55 5.56
N GLY A 289 0.55 -22.50 6.88
CA GLY A 289 1.66 -22.74 7.77
C GLY A 289 2.37 -24.09 7.58
N GLY A 290 3.70 -24.06 7.74
CA GLY A 290 4.56 -25.25 7.65
C GLY A 290 4.74 -25.84 6.26
N GLN A 291 4.16 -25.25 5.22
CA GLN A 291 4.25 -25.78 3.87
C GLN A 291 5.60 -25.52 3.20
N ARG A 292 6.02 -26.53 2.45
CA ARG A 292 7.16 -26.51 1.53
C ARG A 292 6.70 -26.25 0.10
N LEU A 293 7.63 -25.91 -0.79
CA LEU A 293 7.36 -25.64 -2.20
C LEU A 293 6.66 -26.81 -2.91
N ASP A 294 7.01 -28.07 -2.60
CA ASP A 294 6.33 -29.25 -3.20
C ASP A 294 4.88 -29.39 -2.75
N THR A 295 4.58 -29.09 -1.49
CA THR A 295 3.21 -29.09 -0.97
C THR A 295 2.37 -27.94 -1.51
N MET A 296 2.97 -26.77 -1.75
CA MET A 296 2.33 -25.66 -2.44
C MET A 296 2.05 -26.00 -3.91
N ASP A 297 3.01 -26.61 -4.60
CA ASP A 297 2.86 -27.02 -5.99
C ASP A 297 1.75 -28.06 -6.19
N ALA A 298 1.62 -29.00 -5.23
CA ALA A 298 0.60 -30.05 -5.26
C ALA A 298 -0.84 -29.53 -5.12
N ARG A 299 -1.05 -28.36 -4.51
CA ARG A 299 -2.37 -27.74 -4.31
C ARG A 299 -2.67 -26.57 -5.24
N TRP A 300 -1.80 -26.31 -6.21
CA TRP A 300 -1.99 -25.23 -7.19
C TRP A 300 -3.39 -25.26 -7.81
N GLU A 301 -3.81 -26.45 -8.26
CA GLU A 301 -5.08 -26.62 -8.98
C GLU A 301 -6.31 -26.34 -8.10
N THR A 302 -6.22 -26.62 -6.80
CA THR A 302 -7.35 -26.40 -5.88
C THR A 302 -7.38 -24.98 -5.34
N ASP A 303 -6.21 -24.36 -5.14
CA ASP A 303 -6.12 -23.11 -4.39
C ASP A 303 -5.88 -21.88 -5.27
N ILE A 304 -5.18 -22.03 -6.40
CA ILE A 304 -4.72 -20.91 -7.24
C ILE A 304 -5.40 -20.89 -8.60
N THR A 305 -5.49 -22.02 -9.32
CA THR A 305 -6.18 -22.11 -10.62
C THR A 305 -7.58 -21.47 -10.59
N PRO A 306 -8.42 -21.68 -9.56
CA PRO A 306 -9.76 -21.09 -9.52
C PRO A 306 -9.75 -19.56 -9.48
N LEU A 307 -8.67 -18.92 -9.02
CA LEU A 307 -8.59 -17.47 -8.86
C LEU A 307 -8.24 -16.71 -10.15
N LYS A 308 -7.91 -17.43 -11.23
CA LYS A 308 -7.52 -16.82 -12.51
C LYS A 308 -8.63 -16.00 -13.17
N VAL A 309 -9.87 -16.32 -12.85
CA VAL A 309 -11.04 -15.57 -13.35
C VAL A 309 -11.09 -14.14 -12.81
N ASN A 310 -10.35 -13.83 -11.74
CA ASN A 310 -10.37 -12.53 -11.07
C ASN A 310 -9.00 -11.98 -10.69
N SER A 311 -7.91 -12.64 -11.06
CA SER A 311 -6.56 -12.20 -10.69
C SER A 311 -5.65 -12.14 -11.91
N LYS A 312 -4.90 -11.04 -12.04
CA LYS A 312 -3.90 -10.81 -13.08
C LYS A 312 -2.52 -11.32 -12.68
N TYR A 313 -2.22 -11.28 -11.38
CA TYR A 313 -0.92 -11.66 -10.84
C TYR A 313 -1.03 -12.85 -9.89
N VAL A 314 0.08 -13.57 -9.73
CA VAL A 314 0.26 -14.54 -8.64
C VAL A 314 1.58 -14.30 -7.93
N ILE A 315 1.53 -14.12 -6.62
CA ILE A 315 2.69 -14.08 -5.74
C ILE A 315 3.00 -15.50 -5.28
N ILE A 316 4.26 -15.92 -5.44
CA ILE A 316 4.77 -17.21 -4.97
C ILE A 316 5.89 -16.92 -3.98
N GLN A 317 5.69 -17.34 -2.73
CA GLN A 317 6.71 -17.23 -1.68
C GLN A 317 6.83 -18.54 -0.91
N GLY A 318 8.04 -19.04 -0.73
CA GLY A 318 8.29 -20.26 0.04
C GLY A 318 9.76 -20.64 0.01
N GLY A 319 10.10 -21.71 0.72
CA GLY A 319 11.46 -22.22 0.81
C GLY A 319 12.01 -22.27 2.24
N LEU A 320 11.42 -21.53 3.18
CA LEU A 320 11.82 -21.56 4.58
C LEU A 320 11.69 -22.98 5.16
N ASN A 321 10.53 -23.61 4.97
CA ASN A 321 10.28 -24.97 5.43
C ASN A 321 11.07 -26.02 4.63
N ASP A 322 11.36 -25.76 3.35
CA ASP A 322 12.21 -26.62 2.54
C ASP A 322 13.61 -26.72 3.14
N ILE A 323 14.21 -25.57 3.46
CA ILE A 323 15.53 -25.46 4.07
C ILE A 323 15.53 -26.09 5.48
N ALA A 324 14.54 -25.74 6.31
CA ALA A 324 14.43 -26.29 7.67
C ALA A 324 14.32 -27.82 7.69
N GLN A 325 13.66 -28.40 6.68
CA GLN A 325 13.42 -29.83 6.54
C GLN A 325 14.44 -30.55 5.65
N GLY A 326 15.51 -29.87 5.25
CA GLY A 326 16.66 -30.47 4.56
C GLY A 326 16.44 -30.80 3.08
N ARG A 327 15.53 -30.10 2.39
CA ARG A 327 15.43 -30.20 0.93
C ARG A 327 16.61 -29.53 0.27
N THR A 328 16.99 -30.06 -0.88
CA THR A 328 18.09 -29.54 -1.70
C THR A 328 17.62 -28.37 -2.57
N LEU A 329 18.58 -27.56 -3.01
CA LEU A 329 18.33 -26.48 -3.97
C LEU A 329 17.60 -27.00 -5.23
N ALA A 330 18.05 -28.14 -5.78
CA ALA A 330 17.45 -28.73 -6.98
C ALA A 330 15.97 -29.13 -6.80
N GLU A 331 15.61 -29.64 -5.62
CA GLU A 331 14.22 -29.97 -5.29
C GLU A 331 13.34 -28.71 -5.14
N MET A 332 13.89 -27.65 -4.55
CA MET A 332 13.21 -26.35 -4.44
C MET A 332 13.00 -25.71 -5.82
N GLN A 333 14.03 -25.72 -6.66
CA GLN A 333 13.99 -25.23 -8.05
C GLN A 333 12.95 -25.98 -8.88
N THR A 334 12.89 -27.30 -8.75
CA THR A 334 11.92 -28.14 -9.47
C THR A 334 10.48 -27.74 -9.15
N SER A 335 10.14 -27.61 -7.86
CA SER A 335 8.80 -27.21 -7.44
C SER A 335 8.45 -25.78 -7.87
N LEU A 336 9.40 -24.84 -7.78
CA LEU A 336 9.14 -23.46 -8.18
C LEU A 336 8.97 -23.31 -9.71
N ASN A 337 9.78 -24.00 -10.50
CA ASN A 337 9.64 -24.02 -11.96
C ASN A 337 8.31 -24.64 -12.41
N SER A 338 7.82 -25.65 -11.69
CA SER A 338 6.48 -26.23 -11.89
C SER A 338 5.38 -25.18 -11.63
N MET A 339 5.42 -24.49 -10.48
CA MET A 339 4.46 -23.42 -10.17
C MET A 339 4.54 -22.24 -11.14
N ASN A 340 5.74 -21.84 -11.58
CA ASN A 340 5.91 -20.82 -12.61
C ASN A 340 5.22 -21.22 -13.92
N THR A 341 5.42 -22.47 -14.35
CA THR A 341 4.79 -23.00 -15.56
C THR A 341 3.27 -23.02 -15.45
N LYS A 342 2.74 -23.44 -14.29
CA LYS A 342 1.30 -23.42 -14.01
C LYS A 342 0.74 -22.00 -14.00
N ALA A 343 1.46 -21.05 -13.39
CA ALA A 343 1.08 -19.64 -13.39
C ALA A 343 0.91 -19.07 -14.80
N LEU A 344 1.90 -19.30 -15.66
CA LEU A 344 1.85 -18.87 -17.06
C LEU A 344 0.72 -19.55 -17.84
N ASN A 345 0.49 -20.86 -17.61
CA ASN A 345 -0.60 -21.60 -18.24
C ASN A 345 -2.00 -21.11 -17.79
N ASP A 346 -2.13 -20.64 -16.56
CA ASP A 346 -3.35 -20.04 -16.03
C ASP A 346 -3.52 -18.57 -16.44
N GLY A 347 -2.55 -17.99 -17.14
CA GLY A 347 -2.59 -16.60 -17.61
C GLY A 347 -2.18 -15.57 -16.56
N PHE A 348 -1.61 -16.00 -15.44
CA PHE A 348 -1.07 -15.08 -14.45
C PHE A 348 0.29 -14.50 -14.89
N ILE A 349 0.58 -13.31 -14.37
CA ILE A 349 1.95 -12.80 -14.28
C ILE A 349 2.55 -13.26 -12.94
N PRO A 350 3.50 -14.21 -12.92
CA PRO A 350 4.11 -14.67 -11.69
C PRO A 350 5.06 -13.60 -11.11
N VAL A 351 5.01 -13.46 -9.79
CA VAL A 351 5.89 -12.60 -8.99
C VAL A 351 6.45 -13.43 -7.83
N PHE A 352 7.77 -13.48 -7.70
CA PHE A 352 8.44 -14.31 -6.70
C PHE A 352 8.98 -13.46 -5.57
N PHE A 353 8.83 -13.94 -4.34
CA PHE A 353 9.45 -13.31 -3.17
C PHE A 353 10.62 -14.14 -2.68
N THR A 354 11.69 -13.45 -2.27
CA THR A 354 12.84 -14.10 -1.61
C THR A 354 12.46 -14.72 -0.27
N VAL A 355 13.20 -15.75 0.14
CA VAL A 355 13.12 -16.35 1.48
C VAL A 355 13.76 -15.40 2.48
N THR A 356 12.97 -14.94 3.44
CA THR A 356 13.41 -14.04 4.51
C THR A 356 14.39 -14.74 5.45
N PRO A 357 15.24 -13.98 6.16
CA PRO A 357 16.14 -14.58 7.14
C PRO A 357 15.35 -15.20 8.30
N PHE A 358 15.86 -16.31 8.85
CA PHE A 358 15.21 -17.01 9.95
C PHE A 358 16.21 -17.80 10.81
N ASP A 359 15.90 -17.98 12.09
CA ASP A 359 16.82 -18.50 13.10
C ASP A 359 17.35 -19.91 12.78
N ASN A 360 16.54 -20.77 12.16
CA ASN A 360 17.00 -22.12 11.82
C ASN A 360 18.08 -22.13 10.73
N ALA A 361 18.04 -21.18 9.80
CA ALA A 361 19.13 -20.97 8.83
C ALA A 361 20.30 -20.21 9.45
N HIS A 362 20.03 -19.12 10.19
CA HIS A 362 21.07 -18.34 10.86
C HIS A 362 22.03 -19.19 11.72
N ASN A 363 21.46 -20.13 12.49
CA ASN A 363 22.22 -20.99 13.40
C ASN A 363 22.91 -22.19 12.71
N ASP A 364 22.79 -22.30 11.37
CA ASP A 364 23.32 -23.42 10.57
C ASP A 364 23.87 -22.88 9.24
N ALA A 365 25.20 -22.77 9.14
CA ALA A 365 25.86 -22.16 7.99
C ALA A 365 25.53 -22.83 6.65
N GLU A 366 25.23 -24.13 6.63
CA GLU A 366 24.85 -24.83 5.39
C GLU A 366 23.44 -24.44 4.94
N LYS A 367 22.51 -24.25 5.89
CA LYS A 367 21.16 -23.79 5.62
C LYS A 367 21.13 -22.32 5.22
N GLU A 368 21.95 -21.48 5.85
CA GLU A 368 22.06 -20.08 5.45
C GLU A 368 22.64 -19.96 4.04
N ALA A 369 23.69 -20.73 3.72
CA ALA A 369 24.22 -20.79 2.36
C ALA A 369 23.15 -21.22 1.35
N LEU A 370 22.37 -22.26 1.67
CA LEU A 370 21.26 -22.71 0.83
C LEU A 370 20.19 -21.62 0.65
N ARG A 371 19.85 -20.88 1.71
CA ARG A 371 18.90 -19.76 1.65
C ARG A 371 19.39 -18.67 0.70
N THR A 372 20.66 -18.26 0.85
CA THR A 372 21.25 -17.22 0.00
C THR A 372 21.39 -17.67 -1.45
N ASP A 373 21.78 -18.93 -1.68
CA ASP A 373 21.89 -19.52 -3.01
C ASP A 373 20.53 -19.61 -3.70
N TYR A 374 19.48 -20.02 -2.98
CA TYR A 374 18.12 -20.03 -3.49
C TYR A 374 17.63 -18.62 -3.85
N ASN A 375 17.87 -17.63 -2.98
CA ASN A 375 17.49 -16.24 -3.26
C ASN A 375 18.26 -15.65 -4.43
N ALA A 376 19.55 -15.96 -4.59
CA ALA A 376 20.34 -15.55 -5.74
C ALA A 376 19.80 -16.20 -7.02
N TRP A 377 19.51 -17.50 -6.97
CA TRP A 377 18.91 -18.23 -8.09
C TRP A 377 17.56 -17.64 -8.51
N LEU A 378 16.68 -17.28 -7.57
CA LEU A 378 15.41 -16.59 -7.86
C LEU A 378 15.67 -15.34 -8.70
N LYS A 379 16.52 -14.44 -8.19
CA LYS A 379 16.85 -13.15 -8.82
C LYS A 379 17.50 -13.30 -10.19
N GLU A 380 18.23 -14.38 -10.43
CA GLU A 380 18.87 -14.67 -11.72
C GLU A 380 17.91 -15.28 -12.75
N ASN A 381 16.93 -16.09 -12.31
CA ASN A 381 16.14 -16.95 -13.21
C ASN A 381 14.72 -16.46 -13.48
N PHE A 382 14.20 -15.50 -12.70
CA PHE A 382 12.87 -14.94 -12.90
C PHE A 382 12.92 -13.43 -13.09
N GLU A 383 12.09 -12.92 -13.99
CA GLU A 383 11.99 -11.49 -14.30
C GLU A 383 11.41 -10.69 -13.13
N ASN A 384 10.38 -11.24 -12.48
CA ASN A 384 9.61 -10.55 -11.45
C ASN A 384 9.96 -11.09 -10.07
N VAL A 385 11.06 -10.62 -9.49
CA VAL A 385 11.46 -10.97 -8.13
C VAL A 385 11.46 -9.74 -7.24
N ILE A 386 10.77 -9.81 -6.11
CA ILE A 386 10.79 -8.79 -5.07
C ILE A 386 11.58 -9.32 -3.88
N ASP A 387 12.63 -8.59 -3.51
CA ASP A 387 13.50 -8.98 -2.41
C ASP A 387 12.90 -8.59 -1.06
N ILE A 388 12.01 -9.43 -0.54
CA ILE A 388 11.42 -9.20 0.78
C ILE A 388 12.37 -9.53 1.94
N ALA A 389 13.42 -10.32 1.69
CA ALA A 389 14.42 -10.68 2.69
C ALA A 389 15.14 -9.45 3.22
N SER A 390 15.56 -8.54 2.34
CA SER A 390 16.24 -7.30 2.75
C SER A 390 15.34 -6.30 3.49
N ILE A 391 14.01 -6.39 3.34
CA ILE A 391 13.05 -5.52 4.03
C ILE A 391 13.05 -5.79 5.53
N VAL A 392 13.13 -7.06 5.91
CA VAL A 392 12.94 -7.50 7.31
C VAL A 392 14.20 -7.99 7.99
N ALA A 393 15.32 -8.05 7.28
CA ALA A 393 16.62 -8.40 7.81
C ALA A 393 17.07 -7.46 8.95
N ASP A 394 17.81 -8.00 9.90
CA ASP A 394 18.51 -7.20 10.90
C ASP A 394 19.62 -6.38 10.19
N PRO A 395 19.67 -5.05 10.37
CA PRO A 395 20.65 -4.19 9.69
C PRO A 395 22.10 -4.44 10.14
N TYR A 396 22.31 -5.16 11.25
CA TYR A 396 23.63 -5.55 11.74
C TYR A 396 23.98 -7.02 11.42
N ASP A 397 23.00 -7.81 11.01
CA ASP A 397 23.16 -9.22 10.63
C ASP A 397 22.07 -9.66 9.64
N GLU A 398 22.36 -9.60 8.34
CA GLU A 398 21.40 -9.90 7.28
C GLU A 398 20.90 -11.35 7.27
N SER A 399 21.55 -12.24 8.03
CA SER A 399 21.11 -13.63 8.21
C SER A 399 20.03 -13.79 9.28
N ARG A 400 19.66 -12.71 9.98
CA ARG A 400 18.65 -12.70 11.04
C ARG A 400 17.44 -11.85 10.69
N LEU A 401 16.29 -12.25 11.20
CA LEU A 401 15.11 -11.40 11.22
C LEU A 401 15.36 -10.26 12.21
N ASN A 402 15.03 -9.03 11.82
CA ASN A 402 15.12 -7.89 12.72
C ASN A 402 14.24 -8.12 13.95
N ALA A 403 14.79 -7.96 15.16
CA ALA A 403 14.06 -8.20 16.41
C ALA A 403 12.75 -7.40 16.57
N TYR A 404 12.63 -6.24 15.91
CA TYR A 404 11.39 -5.45 15.88
C TYR A 404 10.30 -6.08 15.00
N ASN A 405 10.73 -6.83 13.99
CA ASN A 405 9.86 -7.56 13.07
C ASN A 405 9.62 -9.01 13.52
N ASP A 406 10.32 -9.50 14.55
CA ASP A 406 10.23 -10.88 15.04
C ASP A 406 9.05 -11.08 15.99
N MET A 407 8.07 -11.86 15.55
CA MET A 407 6.88 -12.17 16.34
C MET A 407 7.23 -13.13 17.47
N ASN A 408 7.01 -12.67 18.69
CA ASN A 408 7.28 -13.42 19.92
C ASN A 408 8.77 -13.82 20.11
N GLY A 409 9.69 -13.31 19.29
CA GLY A 409 11.10 -13.70 19.34
C GLY A 409 11.33 -15.14 18.86
N ASP A 410 10.52 -15.63 17.93
CA ASP A 410 10.65 -16.99 17.38
C ASP A 410 11.64 -17.09 16.22
N GLY A 411 12.13 -15.94 15.74
CA GLY A 411 13.13 -15.84 14.69
C GLY A 411 12.62 -16.26 13.32
N VAL A 412 11.31 -16.34 13.11
CA VAL A 412 10.70 -16.85 11.86
C VAL A 412 9.57 -15.95 11.39
N HIS A 413 8.59 -15.67 12.25
CA HIS A 413 7.34 -15.05 11.84
C HIS A 413 7.34 -13.54 12.08
N TYR A 414 6.59 -12.82 11.26
CA TYR A 414 6.57 -11.36 11.33
C TYR A 414 5.60 -10.84 12.39
N THR A 415 5.98 -9.77 13.08
CA THR A 415 5.01 -8.91 13.77
C THR A 415 4.04 -8.29 12.76
N GLN A 416 2.96 -7.68 13.24
CA GLN A 416 2.06 -6.90 12.38
C GLN A 416 2.81 -5.77 11.65
N GLU A 417 3.81 -5.19 12.29
CA GLU A 417 4.62 -4.13 11.70
C GLU A 417 5.58 -4.68 10.63
N GLY A 418 6.20 -5.85 10.85
CA GLY A 418 6.95 -6.53 9.80
C GLY A 418 6.08 -6.85 8.57
N SER A 419 4.85 -7.34 8.80
CA SER A 419 3.88 -7.57 7.74
C SER A 419 3.50 -6.27 7.01
N ARG A 420 3.33 -5.16 7.75
CA ARG A 420 3.07 -3.83 7.19
C ARG A 420 4.21 -3.36 6.30
N LEU A 421 5.45 -3.46 6.78
CA LEU A 421 6.64 -3.04 6.04
C LEU A 421 6.77 -3.79 4.72
N ILE A 422 6.61 -5.12 4.73
CA ILE A 422 6.64 -5.93 3.50
C ILE A 422 5.52 -5.48 2.56
N GLY A 423 4.27 -5.42 3.03
CA GLY A 423 3.12 -5.07 2.17
C GLY A 423 3.27 -3.70 1.52
N LEU A 424 3.72 -2.69 2.27
CA LEU A 424 3.92 -1.33 1.75
C LEU A 424 5.10 -1.23 0.78
N GLU A 425 6.18 -1.99 0.99
CA GLU A 425 7.33 -1.93 0.09
C GLU A 425 7.07 -2.72 -1.20
N VAL A 426 6.44 -3.89 -1.10
CA VAL A 426 6.00 -4.69 -2.25
C VAL A 426 5.05 -3.88 -3.14
N ALA A 427 4.17 -3.05 -2.55
CA ALA A 427 3.26 -2.19 -3.30
C ALA A 427 3.98 -1.16 -4.20
N LYS A 428 5.26 -0.85 -3.92
CA LYS A 428 6.07 0.09 -4.74
C LYS A 428 6.67 -0.56 -5.98
N TRP A 429 6.58 -1.88 -6.13
CA TRP A 429 7.13 -2.56 -7.30
C TRP A 429 6.46 -2.04 -8.58
N SER A 430 7.27 -1.61 -9.54
CA SER A 430 6.78 -0.93 -10.75
C SER A 430 6.14 -1.87 -11.77
N GLY A 431 6.23 -3.20 -11.57
CA GLY A 431 5.59 -4.19 -12.44
C GLY A 431 4.08 -4.34 -12.21
N TRP A 432 3.54 -3.73 -11.14
CA TRP A 432 2.09 -3.64 -10.96
C TRP A 432 1.46 -2.73 -12.01
N ASP A 433 0.61 -3.32 -12.84
CA ASP A 433 -0.12 -2.67 -13.91
C ASP A 433 -1.60 -2.94 -13.73
N PHE A 434 -2.26 -2.04 -13.00
CA PHE A 434 -3.71 -2.04 -12.82
C PHE A 434 -4.29 -0.80 -13.48
N ILE A 435 -5.49 -0.95 -14.06
CA ILE A 435 -6.26 0.20 -14.51
C ILE A 435 -6.58 1.05 -13.29
N LYS A 436 -6.31 2.35 -13.41
CA LYS A 436 -6.59 3.34 -12.38
C LYS A 436 -7.70 4.27 -12.87
N PRO A 437 -8.51 4.81 -11.95
CA PRO A 437 -9.50 5.81 -12.31
C PRO A 437 -8.83 7.03 -12.97
N SER A 438 -9.45 7.61 -13.99
CA SER A 438 -9.05 8.92 -14.53
C SER A 438 -9.27 10.01 -13.48
N PRO A 439 -8.64 11.19 -13.61
CA PRO A 439 -8.81 12.29 -12.68
C PRO A 439 -10.27 12.58 -12.34
N TYR A 440 -10.55 12.88 -11.07
CA TYR A 440 -11.93 13.07 -10.63
C TYR A 440 -12.61 14.21 -11.39
N GLN A 441 -13.75 13.91 -12.02
CA GLN A 441 -14.54 14.91 -12.74
C GLN A 441 -15.68 15.39 -11.85
N LYS A 442 -15.53 16.59 -11.29
CA LYS A 442 -16.60 17.24 -10.54
C LYS A 442 -17.76 17.55 -11.49
N ILE A 443 -18.89 16.91 -11.27
CA ILE A 443 -20.14 17.29 -11.93
C ILE A 443 -20.61 18.58 -11.25
N GLU A 444 -20.50 19.72 -11.94
CA GLU A 444 -21.12 20.95 -11.46
C GLU A 444 -22.62 20.72 -11.36
N ALA A 445 -23.22 21.06 -10.22
CA ALA A 445 -24.63 20.81 -9.90
C ALA A 445 -25.64 21.52 -10.83
N ASN A 446 -25.20 22.12 -11.93
CA ASN A 446 -26.02 22.83 -12.90
C ASN A 446 -26.63 21.84 -13.91
N THR A 447 -27.55 20.98 -13.45
CA THR A 447 -28.70 20.39 -14.22
C THR A 447 -29.40 19.23 -13.51
N TRP A 448 -29.05 18.89 -12.27
CA TRP A 448 -29.86 17.93 -11.50
C TRP A 448 -31.11 18.62 -10.93
N ASN A 449 -32.05 18.97 -11.80
CA ASN A 449 -33.38 19.42 -11.39
C ASN A 449 -34.12 18.25 -10.74
N ASN A 450 -34.09 18.22 -9.41
CA ASN A 450 -34.85 17.31 -8.54
C ASN A 450 -36.37 17.63 -8.53
N GLY A 451 -36.97 17.86 -9.69
CA GLY A 451 -38.39 18.23 -9.77
C GLY A 451 -38.98 18.01 -11.14
N GLY A 452 -39.64 16.86 -11.32
CA GLY A 452 -40.54 16.60 -12.45
C GLY A 452 -40.24 15.28 -13.13
N GLY A 453 -41.20 14.35 -13.12
CA GLY A 453 -41.09 13.08 -13.83
C GLY A 453 -40.72 13.29 -15.30
N LEU A 454 -39.79 12.48 -15.77
CA LEU A 454 -39.36 12.48 -17.17
C LEU A 454 -40.19 11.46 -17.95
N THR A 455 -41.09 11.98 -18.78
CA THR A 455 -41.57 11.32 -19.99
C THR A 455 -40.42 11.11 -20.97
N GLU A 456 -40.37 9.90 -21.52
CA GLU A 456 -39.69 9.41 -22.73
C GLU A 456 -38.67 10.33 -23.45
N GLY A 457 -37.45 9.79 -23.59
CA GLY A 457 -36.59 10.04 -24.75
C GLY A 457 -35.34 10.89 -24.50
N MET A 458 -34.26 10.26 -24.04
CA MET A 458 -32.91 10.75 -24.33
C MET A 458 -32.02 9.58 -24.75
N GLY A 459 -31.90 9.39 -26.06
CA GLY A 459 -30.73 8.78 -26.66
C GLY A 459 -29.57 9.76 -26.55
N ILE A 460 -28.41 9.26 -26.14
CA ILE A 460 -27.15 9.97 -26.26
C ILE A 460 -26.78 9.98 -27.74
N GLU A 461 -26.88 11.13 -28.41
CA GLU A 461 -26.34 11.34 -29.75
C GLU A 461 -25.02 12.11 -29.65
N LEU A 462 -23.90 11.40 -29.85
CA LEU A 462 -22.64 12.03 -30.23
C LEU A 462 -22.74 12.44 -31.71
N LYS A 463 -23.27 13.64 -31.97
CA LYS A 463 -22.94 14.50 -33.13
C LYS A 463 -23.57 15.87 -32.93
N GLY A 464 -22.74 16.90 -32.87
CA GLY A 464 -23.18 18.29 -32.70
C GLY A 464 -24.15 18.72 -33.78
N SER A 465 -25.39 18.99 -33.38
CA SER A 465 -26.26 19.93 -34.07
C SER A 465 -26.45 21.13 -33.15
N PHE A 466 -26.02 22.30 -33.62
CA PHE A 466 -26.12 23.55 -32.87
C PHE A 466 -27.52 24.13 -33.10
N ASP A 467 -28.34 24.13 -32.06
CA ASP A 467 -29.62 24.84 -32.06
C ASP A 467 -29.36 26.36 -32.00
N THR A 468 -29.71 27.05 -33.09
CA THR A 468 -29.55 28.50 -33.25
C THR A 468 -30.82 29.29 -32.92
N SER A 469 -31.88 28.64 -32.41
CA SER A 469 -33.22 29.24 -32.36
C SER A 469 -33.44 30.29 -31.26
N THR A 470 -32.49 30.52 -30.35
CA THR A 470 -32.68 31.43 -29.19
C THR A 470 -31.56 32.44 -28.95
N ALA A 471 -30.49 32.45 -29.75
CA ALA A 471 -29.41 33.42 -29.59
C ALA A 471 -29.76 34.75 -30.28
N THR A 472 -29.68 35.86 -29.54
CA THR A 472 -29.76 37.19 -30.15
C THR A 472 -28.59 37.39 -31.13
N THR A 473 -28.79 38.18 -32.18
CA THR A 473 -27.75 38.45 -33.20
C THR A 473 -26.42 38.90 -32.57
N GLU A 474 -26.49 39.64 -31.46
CA GLU A 474 -25.33 40.13 -30.72
C GLU A 474 -24.59 39.03 -29.94
N GLN A 475 -25.32 38.07 -29.35
CA GLN A 475 -24.72 36.89 -28.71
C GLN A 475 -24.06 35.96 -29.73
N THR A 476 -24.65 35.82 -30.92
CA THR A 476 -24.05 35.05 -32.02
C THR A 476 -22.76 35.71 -32.49
N ALA A 477 -22.76 37.04 -32.66
CA ALA A 477 -21.55 37.79 -33.06
C ALA A 477 -20.41 37.67 -32.03
N GLN A 478 -20.70 37.81 -30.73
CA GLN A 478 -19.68 37.66 -29.69
C GLN A 478 -19.11 36.23 -29.62
N ARG A 479 -19.94 35.21 -29.86
CA ARG A 479 -19.50 33.81 -29.88
C ARG A 479 -18.64 33.48 -31.10
N VAL A 480 -18.97 34.03 -32.27
CA VAL A 480 -18.12 33.91 -33.46
C VAL A 480 -16.77 34.57 -33.22
N LEU A 481 -16.74 35.76 -32.60
CA LEU A 481 -15.49 36.45 -32.27
C LEU A 481 -14.62 35.65 -31.28
N ALA A 482 -15.24 35.03 -30.28
CA ALA A 482 -14.55 34.18 -29.31
C ALA A 482 -13.97 32.92 -29.97
N LEU A 483 -14.73 32.29 -30.87
CA LEU A 483 -14.27 31.10 -31.60
C LEU A 483 -13.12 31.45 -32.56
N GLU A 484 -13.22 32.59 -33.26
CA GLU A 484 -12.16 33.07 -34.15
C GLU A 484 -10.88 33.37 -33.37
N THR A 485 -10.99 33.96 -32.18
CA THR A 485 -9.84 34.23 -31.30
C THR A 485 -9.15 32.93 -30.89
N ILE A 486 -9.92 31.92 -30.45
CA ILE A 486 -9.37 30.60 -30.08
C ILE A 486 -8.68 29.93 -31.27
N LEU A 487 -9.26 30.01 -32.47
CA LEU A 487 -8.70 29.39 -33.67
C LEU A 487 -7.42 30.11 -34.17
N ARG A 488 -7.35 31.44 -34.04
CA ARG A 488 -6.13 32.23 -34.32
C ARG A 488 -5.03 31.95 -33.29
N ASP A 489 -5.36 31.92 -32.00
CA ASP A 489 -4.40 31.65 -30.92
C ASP A 489 -3.83 30.23 -30.97
N SER A 490 -4.59 29.28 -31.54
CA SER A 490 -4.13 27.90 -31.77
C SER A 490 -3.42 27.68 -33.11
N GLY A 491 -3.28 28.72 -33.95
CA GLY A 491 -2.63 28.64 -35.26
C GLY A 491 -3.37 27.80 -36.29
N LEU A 492 -4.67 27.55 -36.09
CA LEU A 492 -5.50 26.73 -36.98
C LEU A 492 -6.08 27.54 -38.15
N ILE A 493 -6.19 28.86 -37.99
CA ILE A 493 -6.60 29.79 -39.04
C ILE A 493 -5.74 31.06 -38.98
N ASP A 494 -5.55 31.69 -40.14
CA ASP A 494 -4.68 32.86 -40.33
C ASP A 494 -5.36 34.21 -40.06
#